data_AF-A0A414AXY5-F1
#
_entry.id   AF-A0A414AXY5-F1
#
_cell.length_a   1.000
_cell.length_b   1.000
_cell.length_c   1.000
_cell.angle_alpha   90.00
_cell.angle_beta   90.00
_cell.angle_gamma   90.00
#
_symmetry.space_group_name_H-M   'P 1'
#
loop_
_entity.id
_entity.type
_entity.pdbx_description
1 polymer ?
#
loop_
_entity_poly.entity_id
_entity_poly.type
_entity_poly.pdbx_seq_one_letter_code
_entity_poly.pdbx_strand_id
1 'polypeptide(L)'
;MKLKIIIGLYAGILLLSGCASNTSVVAGQSAAVNAESATKGINNEEPNVNDAHLDDTIYIGEYLDSDVNEPNLEIARGDDNKYIVQIGIYRLTSLSDGIGELTADGMNFTATDAAGNPIRGIITADGQAATVTFTDSTWDYLQNGSAFQYTKSSDTSNIWNE
;
A
#
# COMPACT_ATOMS: atom_id res chain seq x y z
N MET A 1 3.68 13.07 -43.96
CA MET A 1 2.24 13.23 -43.61
C MET A 1 2.11 14.27 -42.50
N LYS A 2 0.98 14.96 -42.36
CA LYS A 2 0.85 16.14 -41.47
C LYS A 2 0.47 15.71 -40.04
N LEU A 3 1.34 15.98 -39.07
CA LEU A 3 1.06 15.82 -37.64
C LEU A 3 0.18 16.98 -37.16
N LYS A 4 -0.91 16.69 -36.45
CA LYS A 4 -1.78 17.71 -35.82
C LYS A 4 -1.63 17.63 -34.29
N ILE A 5 -1.07 18.68 -33.71
CA ILE A 5 -1.00 18.89 -32.27
C ILE A 5 -2.33 19.54 -31.84
N ILE A 6 -2.96 19.03 -30.78
CA ILE A 6 -4.15 19.64 -30.15
C ILE A 6 -3.77 19.99 -28.72
N ILE A 7 -3.71 21.29 -28.43
CA ILE A 7 -3.49 21.84 -27.08
C ILE A 7 -4.86 22.06 -26.44
N GLY A 8 -5.17 21.26 -25.42
CA GLY A 8 -6.40 21.40 -24.62
C GLY A 8 -6.20 22.32 -23.44
N LEU A 9 -6.62 23.58 -23.56
CA LEU A 9 -6.58 24.57 -22.48
C LEU A 9 -7.84 24.42 -21.60
N TYR A 10 -7.71 23.89 -20.39
CA TYR A 10 -8.79 23.92 -19.39
C TYR A 10 -8.50 24.98 -18.32
N ALA A 11 -9.21 26.10 -18.41
CA ALA A 11 -9.27 27.11 -17.35
C ALA A 11 -10.22 26.64 -16.24
N GLY A 12 -9.82 26.83 -14.99
CA GLY A 12 -10.56 26.33 -13.82
C GLY A 12 -11.72 27.20 -13.39
N ILE A 13 -12.50 26.69 -12.42
CA ILE A 13 -13.45 27.46 -11.63
C ILE A 13 -13.22 27.14 -10.15
N LEU A 14 -12.72 28.14 -9.40
CA LEU A 14 -12.75 28.16 -7.94
C LEU A 14 -14.12 28.64 -7.48
N LEU A 15 -14.76 27.91 -6.58
CA LEU A 15 -15.90 28.41 -5.81
C LEU A 15 -15.62 28.26 -4.31
N LEU A 16 -15.34 29.39 -3.67
CA LEU A 16 -15.44 29.51 -2.22
C LEU A 16 -16.90 29.83 -1.88
N SER A 17 -17.50 29.04 -0.98
CA SER A 17 -18.80 29.35 -0.37
C SER A 17 -18.75 28.95 1.10
N GLY A 18 -18.28 29.85 1.95
CA GLY A 18 -18.44 29.73 3.40
C GLY A 18 -19.65 30.53 3.88
N CYS A 19 -20.32 30.03 4.90
CA CYS A 19 -21.10 30.84 5.85
C CYS A 19 -21.28 30.03 7.14
N ALA A 20 -20.58 30.43 8.20
CA ALA A 20 -20.87 29.96 9.55
C ALA A 20 -21.89 30.90 10.22
N SER A 21 -22.83 30.36 10.98
CA SER A 21 -23.57 31.10 12.01
C SER A 21 -24.27 30.16 12.98
N ASN A 22 -23.88 30.24 14.25
CA ASN A 22 -24.40 29.50 15.38
C ASN A 22 -25.04 30.49 16.37
N THR A 23 -26.32 30.31 16.71
CA THR A 23 -27.02 31.02 17.81
C THR A 23 -28.13 30.14 18.38
N SER A 24 -28.43 30.31 19.66
CA SER A 24 -29.14 29.36 20.53
C SER A 24 -30.47 29.89 21.10
N VAL A 25 -31.33 28.93 21.50
CA VAL A 25 -32.41 28.94 22.53
C VAL A 25 -33.38 30.14 22.70
N VAL A 26 -34.68 29.82 22.91
CA VAL A 26 -35.50 30.12 24.13
C VAL A 26 -36.92 29.53 23.96
N ALA A 27 -37.71 29.40 25.05
CA ALA A 27 -38.75 28.36 25.25
C ALA A 27 -40.22 28.84 25.43
N GLY A 28 -41.16 27.87 25.50
CA GLY A 28 -42.55 27.99 25.99
C GLY A 28 -43.60 27.29 25.07
N GLN A 29 -44.25 26.13 25.36
CA GLN A 29 -45.11 25.69 26.49
C GLN A 29 -46.61 26.06 26.30
N SER A 30 -47.63 25.17 26.32
CA SER A 30 -47.73 23.68 26.23
C SER A 30 -49.21 23.23 26.05
N ALA A 31 -49.48 22.08 25.38
CA ALA A 31 -50.78 21.36 25.41
C ALA A 31 -50.62 19.84 25.13
N ALA A 32 -51.45 18.99 25.72
CA ALA A 32 -51.27 17.52 25.78
C ALA A 32 -52.15 16.72 24.80
N VAL A 33 -51.74 15.50 24.43
CA VAL A 33 -52.50 14.26 24.71
C VAL A 33 -51.65 12.97 24.51
N ASN A 34 -51.86 12.07 25.47
CA ASN A 34 -51.54 10.65 25.59
C ASN A 34 -51.21 9.82 24.31
N ALA A 35 -50.04 9.16 24.30
CA ALA A 35 -49.78 7.92 23.57
C ALA A 35 -48.75 7.07 24.35
N GLU A 36 -48.84 5.74 24.23
CA GLU A 36 -48.35 4.79 25.23
C GLU A 36 -46.86 4.41 25.09
N SER A 37 -46.31 3.84 26.17
CA SER A 37 -44.88 3.58 26.35
C SER A 37 -44.33 2.45 25.48
N ALA A 38 -43.22 2.70 24.79
CA ALA A 38 -42.30 1.66 24.32
C ALA A 38 -40.86 2.18 24.40
N THR A 39 -40.06 1.59 25.29
CA THR A 39 -38.66 1.96 25.53
C THR A 39 -37.78 1.67 24.31
N LYS A 40 -37.38 2.70 23.58
CA LYS A 40 -36.30 2.60 22.58
C LYS A 40 -34.95 2.64 23.31
N GLY A 41 -34.27 1.51 23.35
CA GLY A 41 -32.92 1.42 23.92
C GLY A 41 -31.96 2.40 23.24
N ILE A 42 -31.17 3.09 24.06
CA ILE A 42 -30.03 3.88 23.57
C ILE A 42 -28.90 2.88 23.33
N ASN A 43 -28.78 2.43 22.09
CA ASN A 43 -27.61 1.68 21.66
C ASN A 43 -26.46 2.69 21.55
N ASN A 44 -25.55 2.65 22.53
CA ASN A 44 -24.26 3.31 22.42
C ASN A 44 -23.42 2.51 21.42
N GLU A 45 -23.54 2.81 20.12
CA GLU A 45 -22.51 2.40 19.17
C GLU A 45 -21.27 3.24 19.45
N GLU A 46 -20.27 2.62 20.08
CA GLU A 46 -18.90 3.09 20.01
C GLU A 46 -18.48 3.18 18.52
N PRO A 47 -17.68 4.18 18.13
CA PRO A 47 -17.22 4.29 16.75
C PRO A 47 -16.37 3.06 16.40
N ASN A 48 -16.87 2.25 15.46
CA ASN A 48 -16.11 1.14 14.89
C ASN A 48 -14.80 1.67 14.31
N VAL A 49 -13.68 1.34 14.96
CA VAL A 49 -12.36 1.76 14.50
C VAL A 49 -12.03 0.88 13.29
N ASN A 50 -12.30 1.40 12.10
CA ASN A 50 -12.03 0.68 10.86
C ASN A 50 -10.52 0.43 10.74
N ASP A 51 -10.12 -0.79 11.07
CA ASP A 51 -8.82 -1.33 10.68
C ASP A 51 -8.78 -1.33 9.14
N ALA A 52 -7.98 -0.43 8.57
CA ALA A 52 -7.93 -0.19 7.15
C ALA A 52 -7.11 -1.30 6.49
N HIS A 53 -7.76 -2.45 6.27
CA HIS A 53 -7.15 -3.59 5.61
C HIS A 53 -6.63 -3.18 4.23
N LEU A 54 -5.31 -3.12 4.12
CA LEU A 54 -4.60 -2.79 2.88
C LEU A 54 -4.70 -3.98 1.92
N ASP A 55 -4.99 -3.71 0.66
CA ASP A 55 -5.04 -4.76 -0.37
C ASP A 55 -3.62 -5.25 -0.69
N ASP A 56 -3.33 -6.48 -0.27
CA ASP A 56 -2.04 -7.14 -0.47
C ASP A 56 -1.97 -7.94 -1.78
N THR A 57 -3.11 -8.14 -2.47
CA THR A 57 -3.20 -9.03 -3.64
C THR A 57 -2.35 -8.53 -4.81
N ILE A 58 -2.17 -7.21 -4.90
CA ILE A 58 -1.26 -6.58 -5.87
C ILE A 58 0.19 -7.02 -5.66
N TYR A 59 0.63 -7.28 -4.42
CA TYR A 59 1.99 -7.69 -4.08
C TYR A 59 2.24 -9.19 -4.22
N ILE A 60 1.27 -10.05 -3.93
CA ILE A 60 1.48 -11.52 -3.98
C ILE A 60 1.76 -11.98 -5.43
N GLY A 61 2.78 -12.83 -5.59
CA GLY A 61 3.11 -13.43 -6.88
C GLY A 61 4.58 -13.74 -7.12
N GLU A 62 4.84 -14.25 -8.32
CA GLU A 62 6.16 -14.30 -8.96
C GLU A 62 6.33 -13.11 -9.90
N TYR A 63 7.52 -12.53 -9.93
CA TYR A 63 7.90 -11.44 -10.82
C TYR A 63 9.26 -11.71 -11.47
N LEU A 64 9.35 -11.32 -12.74
CA LEU A 64 10.57 -11.38 -13.53
C LEU A 64 11.32 -10.05 -13.40
N ASP A 65 12.65 -10.11 -13.26
CA ASP A 65 13.53 -8.94 -13.46
C ASP A 65 13.26 -8.35 -14.86
N SER A 66 12.97 -7.04 -14.94
CA SER A 66 12.54 -6.41 -16.18
C SER A 66 13.64 -6.25 -17.23
N ASP A 67 14.92 -6.35 -16.86
CA ASP A 67 16.06 -6.25 -17.78
C ASP A 67 16.44 -7.61 -18.39
N VAL A 68 16.26 -8.72 -17.65
CA VAL A 68 16.64 -10.08 -18.11
C VAL A 68 15.48 -11.05 -18.34
N ASN A 69 14.27 -10.74 -17.87
CA ASN A 69 13.08 -11.59 -17.97
C ASN A 69 13.28 -12.98 -17.32
N GLU A 70 13.95 -13.02 -16.16
CA GLU A 70 14.15 -14.21 -15.32
C GLU A 70 13.49 -13.99 -13.95
N PRO A 71 12.90 -15.01 -13.30
CA PRO A 71 12.24 -14.86 -12.00
C PRO A 71 13.25 -14.43 -10.94
N ASN A 72 13.02 -13.27 -10.33
CA ASN A 72 13.95 -12.61 -9.42
C ASN A 72 13.24 -11.76 -8.34
N LEU A 73 11.92 -11.79 -8.26
CA LEU A 73 11.21 -11.29 -7.07
C LEU A 73 10.04 -12.21 -6.82
N GLU A 74 9.93 -12.69 -5.58
CA GLU A 74 8.80 -13.50 -5.14
C GLU A 74 8.26 -12.97 -3.81
N ILE A 75 6.93 -12.90 -3.72
CA ILE A 75 6.23 -12.41 -2.53
C ILE A 75 5.07 -13.36 -2.22
N ALA A 76 5.09 -13.94 -1.02
CA ALA A 76 4.04 -14.79 -0.48
C ALA A 76 3.58 -14.29 0.89
N ARG A 77 2.34 -14.63 1.29
CA ARG A 77 1.89 -14.46 2.68
C ARG A 77 2.66 -15.44 3.57
N GLY A 78 3.20 -14.94 4.68
CA GLY A 78 3.77 -15.73 5.76
C GLY A 78 2.84 -15.76 6.99
N ASP A 79 3.42 -16.11 8.14
CA ASP A 79 2.74 -16.08 9.43
C ASP A 79 2.65 -14.66 10.02
N ASP A 80 1.85 -14.48 11.08
CA ASP A 80 1.77 -13.25 11.90
C ASP A 80 1.56 -11.93 11.12
N ASN A 81 0.80 -11.99 10.02
CA ASN A 81 0.56 -10.88 9.08
C ASN A 81 1.84 -10.30 8.44
N LYS A 82 2.90 -11.13 8.35
CA LYS A 82 4.11 -10.83 7.58
C LYS A 82 4.06 -11.50 6.21
N TYR A 83 4.99 -11.09 5.35
CA TYR A 83 5.19 -11.63 4.03
C TYR A 83 6.57 -12.26 3.95
N ILE A 84 6.69 -13.34 3.17
CA ILE A 84 7.99 -13.88 2.77
C ILE A 84 8.34 -13.21 1.45
N VAL A 85 9.55 -12.66 1.38
CA VAL A 85 10.04 -11.86 0.26
C VAL A 85 11.39 -12.40 -0.17
N GLN A 86 11.48 -12.96 -1.37
CA GLN A 86 12.76 -13.30 -2.01
C GLN A 86 13.10 -12.28 -3.09
N ILE A 87 14.34 -11.80 -3.15
CA ILE A 87 14.81 -10.76 -4.09
C ILE A 87 16.13 -11.21 -4.73
N GLY A 88 16.09 -11.53 -6.01
CA GLY A 88 17.26 -11.62 -6.88
C GLY A 88 17.57 -10.26 -7.52
N ILE A 89 18.86 -9.95 -7.63
CA ILE A 89 19.37 -8.82 -8.40
C ILE A 89 20.41 -9.37 -9.38
N TYR A 90 20.10 -9.30 -10.68
CA TYR A 90 20.88 -9.97 -11.71
C TYR A 90 22.38 -9.61 -11.65
N ARG A 91 23.23 -10.64 -11.53
CA ARG A 91 24.70 -10.59 -11.34
C ARG A 91 25.21 -9.89 -10.08
N LEU A 92 24.36 -9.47 -9.15
CA LEU A 92 24.77 -8.83 -7.90
C LEU A 92 24.56 -9.73 -6.67
N THR A 93 23.33 -10.16 -6.39
CA THR A 93 23.00 -10.92 -5.17
C THR A 93 21.66 -11.64 -5.28
N SER A 94 21.39 -12.54 -4.33
CA SER A 94 20.03 -12.91 -3.95
C SER A 94 19.84 -12.74 -2.44
N LEU A 95 18.63 -12.39 -2.02
CA LEU A 95 18.17 -12.23 -0.64
C LEU A 95 16.98 -13.16 -0.47
N SER A 96 17.11 -14.24 0.31
CA SER A 96 16.06 -15.27 0.45
C SER A 96 15.42 -15.32 1.85
N ASP A 97 15.90 -14.52 2.79
CA ASP A 97 15.41 -14.42 4.17
C ASP A 97 14.53 -13.18 4.41
N GLY A 98 14.04 -12.55 3.33
CA GLY A 98 13.29 -11.30 3.42
C GLY A 98 11.94 -11.45 4.10
N ILE A 99 11.71 -10.62 5.11
CA ILE A 99 10.44 -10.48 5.80
C ILE A 99 9.81 -9.14 5.43
N GLY A 100 8.59 -9.20 4.88
CA GLY A 100 7.80 -8.05 4.46
C GLY A 100 6.73 -7.63 5.47
N GLU A 101 6.43 -6.34 5.52
CA GLU A 101 5.35 -5.73 6.29
C GLU A 101 4.63 -4.69 5.42
N LEU A 102 3.33 -4.89 5.18
CA LEU A 102 2.54 -4.01 4.33
C LEU A 102 2.13 -2.73 5.07
N THR A 103 2.38 -1.58 4.46
CA THR A 103 2.08 -0.24 4.97
C THR A 103 1.38 0.60 3.90
N ALA A 104 0.87 1.77 4.28
CA ALA A 104 0.19 2.68 3.34
C ALA A 104 1.09 3.17 2.19
N ASP A 105 2.41 3.21 2.39
CA ASP A 105 3.39 3.65 1.39
C ASP A 105 3.90 2.49 0.49
N GLY A 106 3.63 1.24 0.86
CA GLY A 106 4.13 0.03 0.21
C GLY A 106 4.49 -1.08 1.19
N MET A 107 5.08 -2.16 0.70
CA MET A 107 5.59 -3.26 1.54
C MET A 107 7.03 -2.97 1.94
N ASN A 108 7.25 -2.60 3.20
CA ASN A 108 8.61 -2.53 3.75
C ASN A 108 9.18 -3.93 3.88
N PHE A 109 10.48 -4.12 3.66
CA PHE A 109 11.14 -5.40 3.89
C PHE A 109 12.45 -5.26 4.67
N THR A 110 12.81 -6.34 5.36
CA THR A 110 14.11 -6.53 6.00
C THR A 110 14.68 -7.90 5.61
N ALA A 111 15.95 -7.96 5.22
CA ALA A 111 16.67 -9.17 4.82
C ALA A 111 18.13 -9.11 5.31
N THR A 112 18.93 -10.12 5.02
CA THR A 112 20.38 -10.13 5.28
C THR A 112 21.19 -10.03 3.99
N ASP A 113 22.15 -9.10 3.92
CA ASP A 113 23.05 -8.95 2.76
C ASP A 113 24.09 -10.07 2.66
N ALA A 114 24.80 -10.12 1.52
CA ALA A 114 25.84 -11.14 1.27
C ALA A 114 27.06 -11.07 2.23
N ALA A 115 27.18 -10.01 3.03
CA ALA A 115 28.19 -9.85 4.07
C ALA A 115 27.66 -10.17 5.48
N GLY A 116 26.39 -10.57 5.62
CA GLY A 116 25.75 -10.91 6.89
C GLY A 116 25.16 -9.72 7.67
N ASN A 117 25.03 -8.54 7.05
CA ASN A 117 24.47 -7.36 7.70
C ASN A 117 22.98 -7.18 7.34
N PRO A 118 22.17 -6.53 8.20
CA PRO A 118 20.80 -6.20 7.86
C PRO A 118 20.73 -5.24 6.66
N ILE A 119 19.86 -5.56 5.70
CA ILE A 119 19.50 -4.68 4.58
C ILE A 119 17.99 -4.46 4.55
N ARG A 120 17.56 -3.26 4.18
CA ARG A 120 16.16 -2.84 4.20
C ARG A 120 15.76 -2.09 2.94
N GLY A 121 14.48 -2.14 2.63
CA GLY A 121 13.90 -1.38 1.55
C GLY A 121 12.38 -1.34 1.59
N ILE A 122 11.81 -0.81 0.51
CA ILE A 122 10.37 -0.80 0.26
C ILE A 122 10.11 -1.36 -1.13
N ILE A 123 9.07 -2.19 -1.24
CA ILE A 123 8.50 -2.65 -2.50
C ILE A 123 7.21 -1.86 -2.72
N THR A 124 7.12 -1.21 -3.87
CA THR A 124 5.89 -0.58 -4.35
C THR A 124 5.38 -1.32 -5.59
N ALA A 125 4.06 -1.42 -5.75
CA ALA A 125 3.45 -2.11 -6.88
C ALA A 125 2.35 -1.24 -7.53
N ASP A 126 2.32 -1.22 -8.86
CA ASP A 126 1.27 -0.60 -9.68
C ASP A 126 0.87 -1.55 -10.81
N GLY A 127 -0.33 -2.13 -10.71
CA GLY A 127 -0.87 -3.14 -11.62
C GLY A 127 -0.03 -4.41 -11.69
N GLN A 128 0.90 -4.45 -12.64
CA GLN A 128 1.79 -5.58 -12.91
C GLN A 128 3.28 -5.22 -12.78
N ALA A 129 3.60 -3.96 -12.47
CA ALA A 129 4.97 -3.51 -12.21
C ALA A 129 5.21 -3.45 -10.71
N ALA A 130 6.36 -3.95 -10.26
CA ALA A 130 6.87 -3.78 -8.91
C ALA A 130 8.24 -3.07 -8.96
N THR A 131 8.52 -2.22 -7.98
CA THR A 131 9.84 -1.60 -7.79
C THR A 131 10.34 -1.87 -6.38
N VAL A 132 11.48 -2.57 -6.28
CA VAL A 132 12.21 -2.77 -5.03
C VAL A 132 13.20 -1.61 -4.89
N THR A 133 13.05 -0.79 -3.85
CA THR A 133 13.97 0.33 -3.54
C THR A 133 14.67 0.05 -2.22
N PHE A 134 16.00 -0.01 -2.24
CA PHE A 134 16.82 -0.17 -1.04
C PHE A 134 16.92 1.15 -0.29
N THR A 135 16.52 1.18 0.98
CA THR A 135 16.46 2.41 1.79
C THR A 135 17.56 2.46 2.84
N ASP A 136 18.07 1.31 3.28
CA ASP A 136 19.16 1.19 4.24
C ASP A 136 20.01 -0.06 3.96
N SER A 137 21.26 0.16 3.57
CA SER A 137 22.25 -0.85 3.20
C SER A 137 23.63 -0.37 3.64
N THR A 138 24.40 -1.28 4.24
CA THR A 138 25.83 -1.08 4.55
C THR A 138 26.76 -1.65 3.49
N TRP A 139 26.22 -2.15 2.37
CA TRP A 139 27.00 -2.88 1.36
C TRP A 139 27.42 -1.96 0.20
N ASP A 140 28.73 -1.81 -0.03
CA ASP A 140 29.32 -0.88 -1.01
C ASP A 140 28.75 -1.00 -2.45
N TYR A 141 28.29 -2.19 -2.84
CA TYR A 141 27.76 -2.49 -4.17
C TYR A 141 26.26 -2.20 -4.33
N LEU A 142 25.54 -1.88 -3.24
CA LEU A 142 24.09 -1.72 -3.22
C LEU A 142 23.73 -0.54 -2.30
N GLN A 143 23.60 0.64 -2.88
CA GLN A 143 23.52 1.91 -2.14
C GLN A 143 22.07 2.27 -1.79
N ASN A 144 21.89 3.10 -0.75
CA ASN A 144 20.58 3.65 -0.41
C ASN A 144 20.05 4.49 -1.59
N GLY A 145 18.83 4.19 -2.04
CA GLY A 145 18.23 4.76 -3.25
C GLY A 145 18.41 3.92 -4.52
N SER A 146 19.19 2.82 -4.49
CA SER A 146 19.19 1.84 -5.59
C SER A 146 17.81 1.20 -5.73
N ALA A 147 17.29 1.16 -6.96
CA ALA A 147 15.96 0.65 -7.27
C ALA A 147 15.99 -0.29 -8.48
N PHE A 148 15.22 -1.38 -8.39
CA PHE A 148 15.15 -2.46 -9.40
C PHE A 148 13.69 -2.72 -9.77
N GLN A 149 13.44 -2.93 -11.06
CA GLN A 149 12.08 -3.09 -11.61
C GLN A 149 11.81 -4.54 -11.97
N TYR A 150 10.60 -4.98 -11.62
CA TYR A 150 10.14 -6.34 -11.85
C TYR A 150 8.73 -6.31 -12.46
N THR A 151 8.44 -7.27 -13.33
CA THR A 151 7.14 -7.44 -13.99
C THR A 151 6.50 -8.73 -13.51
N LYS A 152 5.26 -8.66 -13.00
CA LYS A 152 4.53 -9.83 -12.49
C LYS A 152 4.33 -10.86 -13.62
N SER A 153 4.71 -12.11 -13.37
CA SER A 153 4.47 -13.26 -14.25
C SER A 153 3.31 -14.12 -13.78
N SER A 154 3.03 -14.15 -12.48
CA SER A 154 2.01 -14.99 -11.85
C SER A 154 1.49 -14.36 -10.56
N ASP A 155 0.18 -14.44 -10.31
CA ASP A 155 -0.41 -14.09 -9.00
C ASP A 155 -0.19 -15.19 -7.93
N THR A 156 0.50 -16.28 -8.29
CA THR A 156 0.94 -17.35 -7.38
C THR A 156 2.47 -17.38 -7.31
N SER A 157 3.02 -17.29 -6.09
CA SER A 157 4.44 -17.48 -5.82
C SER A 157 4.84 -18.97 -5.83
N ASN A 158 6.09 -19.23 -6.24
CA ASN A 158 6.77 -20.51 -6.31
C ASN A 158 7.77 -20.79 -5.17
N ILE A 159 7.91 -19.91 -4.16
CA ILE A 159 8.78 -20.05 -2.95
C ILE A 159 8.79 -21.46 -2.31
N TRP A 160 7.72 -22.24 -2.44
CA TRP A 160 7.59 -23.58 -1.84
C TRP A 160 7.87 -24.75 -2.81
N ASN A 161 8.28 -24.46 -4.05
CA ASN A 161 8.42 -25.42 -5.14
C ASN A 161 9.90 -25.66 -5.56
N GLU A 162 10.86 -25.18 -4.77
CA GLU A 162 12.32 -25.31 -4.97
C GLU A 162 12.88 -26.73 -4.67
#